data_AF-A0A6V7Q5I5-F1
#
_entry.id   AF-A0A6V7Q5I5-F1
#
_cell.length_a   1.000
_cell.length_b   1.000
_cell.length_c   1.000
_cell.angle_alpha   90.00
_cell.angle_beta   90.00
_cell.angle_gamma   90.00
#
_symmetry.space_group_name_H-M   'P 1'
#
loop_
_entity.id
_entity.type
_entity.pdbx_description
1 polymer ?
#
loop_
_entity_poly.entity_id
_entity_poly.type
_entity_poly.pdbx_seq_one_letter_code
_entity_poly.pdbx_strand_id
1 'polypeptide(L)'
;MAKYNRTYRDEGEKWRRFEIFKENVDFIDAFNQGGAQSYALAVNQFADLTNKEFVATYTGAKPSNISRLSPPSAPSPPPMRYANARGPPRSVDWRDRGAVTDVKDQGPCGNYCR
;
A
#
# COMPACT_ATOMS: atom_id res chain seq x y z
N MET A 1 10.51 -15.25 -8.57
CA MET A 1 10.54 -16.02 -7.31
C MET A 1 11.64 -15.54 -6.36
N ALA A 2 12.93 -15.67 -6.71
CA ALA A 2 14.06 -15.31 -5.82
C ALA A 2 14.04 -13.86 -5.30
N LYS A 3 13.74 -12.88 -6.16
CA LYS A 3 13.70 -11.44 -5.78
C LYS A 3 12.73 -11.12 -4.63
N TYR A 4 11.64 -11.87 -4.52
CA TYR A 4 10.58 -11.65 -3.52
C TYR A 4 10.45 -12.84 -2.56
N ASN A 5 11.49 -13.68 -2.45
CA ASN A 5 11.54 -14.85 -1.58
C ASN A 5 10.29 -15.74 -1.64
N ARG A 6 9.76 -15.97 -2.86
CA ARG A 6 8.57 -16.80 -3.05
C ARG A 6 8.91 -18.28 -2.93
N THR A 7 8.18 -18.96 -2.04
CA THR A 7 8.15 -20.42 -1.90
C THR A 7 6.71 -20.90 -2.06
N TYR A 8 6.51 -21.96 -2.83
CA TYR A 8 5.19 -22.55 -3.06
C TYR A 8 5.16 -23.97 -2.48
N ARG A 9 3.98 -24.42 -2.06
CA ARG A 9 3.79 -25.70 -1.35
C ARG A 9 4.12 -26.90 -2.24
N ASP A 10 3.72 -26.82 -3.51
CA ASP A 10 3.87 -27.90 -4.48
C ASP A 10 3.99 -27.35 -5.92
N GLU A 11 4.36 -28.21 -6.87
CA GLU A 11 4.49 -27.82 -8.28
C GLU A 11 3.16 -27.39 -8.90
N GLY A 12 2.02 -27.90 -8.42
CA GLY A 12 0.70 -27.46 -8.88
C GLY A 12 0.39 -26.02 -8.47
N GLU A 13 0.69 -25.65 -7.22
CA GLU A 13 0.60 -24.26 -6.77
C GLU A 13 1.56 -23.36 -7.55
N LYS A 14 2.80 -23.79 -7.74
CA LYS A 14 3.80 -23.04 -8.51
C LYS A 14 3.35 -22.80 -9.94
N TRP A 15 2.77 -23.79 -10.59
CA TRP A 15 2.22 -23.66 -11.94
C TRP A 15 1.07 -22.64 -11.98
N ARG A 16 0.12 -22.75 -11.05
CA ARG A 16 -0.99 -21.78 -10.94
C ARG A 16 -0.49 -20.35 -10.70
N ARG A 17 0.51 -20.17 -9.83
CA ARG A 17 1.12 -18.86 -9.53
C ARG A 17 1.86 -18.30 -10.73
N PHE A 18 2.48 -19.16 -11.54
CA PHE A 18 3.13 -18.79 -12.79
C PHE A 18 2.12 -18.32 -13.85
N GLU A 19 0.97 -18.99 -13.99
CA GLU A 19 -0.09 -18.55 -14.91
C GLU A 19 -0.60 -17.15 -14.54
N ILE A 20 -0.90 -16.91 -13.26
CA ILE A 20 -1.30 -15.59 -12.76
C ILE A 20 -0.21 -14.54 -13.02
N PHE A 21 1.05 -14.90 -12.79
CA PHE A 21 2.18 -14.01 -13.06
C PHE A 21 2.27 -13.61 -14.52
N LYS A 22 2.10 -14.57 -15.44
CA LYS A 22 2.11 -14.31 -16.87
C LYS A 22 0.98 -13.35 -17.27
N GLU A 23 -0.24 -13.61 -16.83
CA GLU A 23 -1.39 -12.73 -17.08
C GLU A 23 -1.15 -11.30 -16.59
N ASN A 24 -0.56 -11.15 -15.40
CA ASN A 24 -0.23 -9.83 -14.86
C ASN A 24 0.89 -9.12 -15.64
N VAL A 25 1.88 -9.84 -16.16
CA VAL A 25 2.92 -9.24 -17.03
C VAL A 25 2.33 -8.77 -18.35
N ASP A 26 1.50 -9.60 -18.99
CA ASP A 26 0.82 -9.23 -20.23
C ASP A 26 -0.06 -7.97 -20.02
N PHE A 27 -0.72 -7.86 -18.86
CA PHE A 27 -1.47 -6.66 -18.46
C PHE A 27 -0.57 -5.44 -18.27
N ILE A 28 0.58 -5.58 -17.60
CA ILE A 28 1.54 -4.50 -17.39
C ILE A 28 2.05 -3.96 -18.74
N ASP A 29 2.42 -4.84 -19.65
CA ASP A 29 2.96 -4.47 -20.95
C ASP A 29 1.90 -3.75 -21.79
N ALA A 30 0.68 -4.29 -21.84
CA ALA A 30 -0.43 -3.66 -22.54
C ALA A 30 -0.78 -2.28 -21.96
N PHE A 31 -0.77 -2.13 -20.62
CA PHE A 31 -1.06 -0.86 -19.96
C PHE A 31 0.00 0.21 -20.28
N ASN A 32 1.28 -0.17 -20.29
CA ASN A 32 2.39 0.76 -20.46
C ASN A 32 2.63 1.16 -21.92
N GLN A 33 2.23 0.34 -22.91
CA GLN A 33 2.46 0.59 -24.34
C GLN A 33 1.85 1.90 -24.87
N GLY A 34 0.75 2.38 -24.27
CA GLY A 34 0.00 3.53 -24.78
C GLY A 34 0.57 4.90 -24.41
N GLY A 35 1.48 4.99 -23.44
CA GLY A 35 2.07 6.27 -22.96
C GLY A 35 1.08 7.34 -22.48
N ALA A 36 -0.22 7.05 -22.48
CA ALA A 36 -1.30 7.98 -22.18
C ALA A 36 -1.53 8.19 -20.68
N GLN A 37 -0.90 7.36 -19.84
CA GLN A 37 -1.10 7.33 -18.41
C GLN A 37 -0.03 8.16 -17.71
N SER A 38 -0.40 8.86 -16.65
CA SER A 38 0.54 9.61 -15.80
C SER A 38 1.39 8.70 -14.89
N TYR A 39 1.19 7.39 -14.97
CA TYR A 39 1.89 6.38 -14.20
C TYR A 39 2.14 5.12 -15.04
N ALA A 40 3.11 4.32 -14.58
CA ALA A 40 3.45 3.03 -15.17
C ALA A 40 3.24 1.91 -14.16
N LEU A 41 2.94 0.72 -14.67
CA LEU A 41 2.93 -0.50 -13.88
C LEU A 41 4.26 -1.23 -13.99
N ALA A 42 4.62 -1.99 -12.96
CA ALA A 42 5.85 -2.77 -12.94
C ALA A 42 5.68 -4.04 -12.11
N VAL A 43 6.49 -5.05 -12.41
CA VAL A 43 6.53 -6.31 -11.66
C VAL A 43 7.00 -6.04 -10.22
N ASN A 44 6.08 -6.22 -9.28
CA ASN A 44 6.31 -6.07 -7.85
C ASN A 44 6.02 -7.37 -7.08
N GLN A 45 6.05 -7.30 -5.76
CA GLN A 45 5.82 -8.45 -4.86
C GLN A 45 4.39 -9.02 -4.89
N PHE A 46 3.47 -8.45 -5.69
CA PHE A 46 2.09 -8.92 -5.82
C PHE A 46 1.79 -9.51 -7.20
N ALA A 47 2.79 -9.58 -8.09
CA ALA A 47 2.60 -9.98 -9.48
C ALA A 47 2.11 -11.44 -9.65
N ASP A 48 2.23 -12.31 -8.66
CA ASP A 48 1.74 -13.70 -8.67
C ASP A 48 0.39 -13.89 -7.96
N LEU A 49 -0.30 -12.80 -7.64
CA LEU A 49 -1.61 -12.81 -6.99
C LEU A 49 -2.69 -12.32 -7.95
N THR A 50 -3.87 -12.91 -7.84
CA THR A 50 -5.07 -12.33 -8.44
C THR A 50 -5.50 -11.09 -7.66
N ASN A 51 -6.24 -10.18 -8.29
CA ASN A 51 -6.77 -9.00 -7.60
C ASN A 51 -7.63 -9.36 -6.39
N LYS A 52 -8.40 -10.46 -6.46
CA LYS A 52 -9.22 -10.95 -5.34
C LYS A 52 -8.37 -11.40 -4.15
N GLU A 53 -7.29 -12.13 -4.39
CA GLU A 53 -6.33 -12.52 -3.35
C GLU A 53 -5.64 -11.30 -2.75
N PHE A 54 -5.19 -10.36 -3.60
CA PHE A 54 -4.55 -9.12 -3.14
C PHE A 54 -5.47 -8.34 -2.19
N VAL A 55 -6.72 -8.10 -2.60
CA VAL A 55 -7.70 -7.38 -1.78
C VAL A 55 -7.97 -8.13 -0.46
N ALA A 56 -8.18 -9.44 -0.50
CA ALA A 56 -8.50 -10.22 0.70
C ALA A 56 -7.36 -10.23 1.74
N THR A 57 -6.10 -10.15 1.29
CA THR A 57 -4.92 -10.36 2.14
C THR A 57 -4.19 -9.07 2.52
N TYR A 58 -4.13 -8.09 1.63
CA TYR A 58 -3.32 -6.88 1.81
C TYR A 58 -4.15 -5.60 1.96
N THR A 59 -5.48 -5.70 1.95
CA THR A 59 -6.39 -4.58 2.24
C THR A 59 -7.28 -4.92 3.43
N GLY A 60 -8.18 -4.01 3.81
CA GLY A 60 -9.13 -4.24 4.91
C GLY A 60 -8.88 -3.44 6.17
N ALA A 61 -7.98 -2.44 6.13
CA ALA A 61 -7.90 -1.42 7.16
C ALA A 61 -9.27 -0.77 7.34
N LYS A 62 -9.94 -1.07 8.46
CA LYS A 62 -11.18 -0.41 8.83
C LYS A 62 -10.80 0.93 9.45
N PRO A 63 -11.52 2.04 9.14
CA PRO A 63 -11.37 3.22 9.95
C PRO A 63 -11.63 2.81 11.40
N SER A 64 -10.62 2.95 12.25
CA SER A 64 -10.80 2.87 13.69
C SER A 64 -11.97 3.78 14.01
N ASN A 65 -12.90 3.34 14.88
CA ASN A 65 -13.96 4.21 15.36
C ASN A 65 -13.27 5.43 15.97
N ILE A 66 -13.20 6.53 15.21
CA ILE A 66 -12.48 7.76 15.58
C ILE A 66 -13.03 8.31 16.91
N SER A 67 -14.27 7.93 17.26
CA SER A 67 -14.91 8.18 18.54
C SER A 67 -14.30 7.50 19.77
N ARG A 68 -13.39 6.52 19.61
CA ARG A 68 -12.77 5.77 20.74
C ARG A 68 -11.30 6.10 21.01
N LEU A 69 -10.68 6.96 20.21
CA LEU A 69 -9.28 7.35 20.38
C LEU A 69 -9.08 8.48 21.41
N SER A 70 -10.16 9.12 21.85
CA SER A 70 -10.13 10.06 22.97
C SER A 70 -10.46 9.31 24.26
N PRO A 71 -9.56 9.29 25.27
CA PRO A 71 -9.97 9.04 26.64
C PRO A 71 -11.16 9.95 26.97
N PRO A 72 -12.19 9.48 27.72
CA PRO A 72 -13.34 10.32 28.11
C PRO A 72 -12.96 11.64 28.80
N SER A 73 -11.73 11.72 29.29
CA SER A 73 -11.18 12.82 30.08
C SER A 73 -10.00 13.54 29.40
N ALA A 74 -9.65 13.23 28.15
CA ALA A 74 -8.59 13.96 27.47
C ALA A 74 -9.10 15.37 27.09
N PRO A 75 -8.38 16.45 27.46
CA PRO A 75 -8.73 17.77 26.98
C PRO A 75 -8.76 17.75 25.45
N SER A 76 -9.76 18.40 24.87
CA SER A 76 -9.83 18.55 23.43
C SER A 76 -8.49 19.11 22.93
N PRO A 77 -7.90 18.52 21.86
CA PRO A 77 -6.68 19.06 21.32
C PRO A 77 -6.92 20.54 21.00
N PRO A 78 -5.97 21.43 21.32
CA PRO A 78 -6.13 22.83 21.00
C PRO A 78 -6.43 22.96 19.51
N PRO A 79 -7.34 23.87 19.12
CA PRO A 79 -7.65 24.07 17.71
C PRO A 79 -6.35 24.34 16.95
N MET A 80 -6.21 23.80 15.73
CA MET A 80 -5.05 24.06 14.88
C MET A 80 -4.74 25.55 14.87
N ARG A 81 -3.63 25.94 15.49
CA ARG A 81 -3.22 27.35 15.58
C ARG A 81 -2.35 27.67 14.37
N TYR A 82 -2.91 28.36 13.39
CA TYR A 82 -2.15 29.00 12.33
C TYR A 82 -1.52 30.29 12.88
N ALA A 83 -0.54 30.16 13.76
CA ALA A 83 0.18 31.34 14.24
C ALA A 83 1.06 31.87 13.10
N ASN A 84 0.64 32.98 12.47
CA ASN A 84 1.42 33.76 11.51
C ASN A 84 1.87 33.03 10.23
N ALA A 85 1.01 32.17 9.66
CA ALA A 85 1.33 31.49 8.40
C ALA A 85 1.28 32.46 7.20
N ARG A 86 2.45 32.80 6.62
CA ARG A 86 2.56 33.50 5.33
C ARG A 86 2.32 32.53 4.16
N GLY A 87 1.11 31.95 4.11
CA GLY A 87 0.72 30.96 3.09
C GLY A 87 1.51 29.64 3.18
N PRO A 88 0.95 28.52 2.68
CA PRO A 88 1.69 27.27 2.58
C PRO A 88 2.74 27.35 1.45
N PRO A 89 3.86 26.60 1.56
CA PRO A 89 4.81 26.46 0.47
C PRO A 89 4.17 25.72 -0.73
N ARG A 90 4.76 25.88 -1.92
CA ARG A 90 4.28 25.22 -3.16
C ARG A 90 4.42 23.69 -3.11
N SER A 91 5.35 23.15 -2.32
CA SER A 91 5.56 21.73 -2.10
C SER A 91 6.16 21.48 -0.71
N VAL A 92 5.84 20.34 -0.11
CA VAL A 92 6.41 19.88 1.16
C VAL A 92 6.73 18.39 1.03
N ASP A 93 7.95 18.00 1.39
CA ASP A 93 8.32 16.63 1.66
C ASP A 93 8.80 16.52 3.11
N TRP A 94 8.18 15.63 3.89
CA TRP A 94 8.52 15.42 5.30
C TRP A 94 9.74 14.52 5.47
N ARG A 95 10.13 13.77 4.44
CA ARG A 95 11.35 12.95 4.43
C ARG A 95 12.59 13.83 4.53
N ASP A 96 12.59 14.96 3.83
CA ASP A 96 13.66 15.98 3.88
C ASP A 96 13.82 16.63 5.27
N ARG A 97 12.83 16.45 6.14
CA ARG A 97 12.81 17.00 7.50
C ARG A 97 13.08 15.95 8.58
N GLY A 98 13.39 14.71 8.19
CA GLY A 98 13.60 13.61 9.14
C GLY A 98 12.35 13.23 9.93
N ALA A 99 11.16 13.60 9.46
CA ALA A 99 9.89 13.36 10.14
C ALA A 99 9.20 12.05 9.69
N VAL A 100 9.83 11.28 8.79
CA VAL A 100 9.30 10.04 8.22
C VAL A 100 10.26 8.90 8.54
N THR A 101 9.73 7.83 9.13
CA THR A 101 10.50 6.58 9.36
C THR A 101 10.60 5.75 8.08
N ASP A 102 11.43 4.71 8.11
CA ASP A 102 11.49 3.73 7.03
C ASP A 102 10.12 3.11 6.70
N VAL A 103 9.95 2.74 5.43
CA VAL A 103 8.76 2.05 4.94
C VAL A 103 8.65 0.69 5.61
N LYS A 104 7.48 0.38 6.16
CA LYS A 104 7.18 -0.92 6.79
C LYS A 104 6.35 -1.81 5.87
N ASP A 105 6.43 -3.12 6.09
CA ASP A 105 5.53 -4.09 5.47
C ASP A 105 4.47 -4.54 6.50
N GLN A 106 3.20 -4.34 6.15
CA GLN A 106 2.06 -4.75 6.97
C GLN A 106 1.85 -6.27 6.99
N GLY A 107 2.43 -7.00 6.04
CA GLY A 107 2.21 -8.42 5.87
C GLY A 107 0.76 -8.79 5.50
N PRO A 108 0.43 -10.10 5.55
CA PRO A 108 -0.88 -10.62 5.16
C PRO A 108 -1.93 -10.47 6.27
N CYS A 109 -2.11 -9.25 6.79
CA CYS A 109 -3.00 -9.02 7.92
C CYS A 109 -4.49 -8.82 7.54
N GLY A 110 -4.83 -8.65 6.25
CA GLY A 110 -6.21 -8.64 5.74
C GLY A 110 -7.22 -7.87 6.61
N ASN A 111 -8.34 -8.54 6.94
CA ASN A 111 -9.39 -8.04 7.83
C ASN A 111 -9.01 -7.92 9.33
N TYR A 112 -7.78 -8.31 9.71
CA TYR A 112 -7.32 -8.43 11.09
C TYR A 112 -6.32 -7.33 11.50
N CYS A 113 -5.96 -6.40 10.61
CA CYS A 113 -5.37 -5.12 11.01
C CYS A 113 -6.38 -4.35 11.89
N ARG A 114 -6.31 -4.54 13.21
CA ARG A 114 -7.04 -3.75 14.21
C ARG A 114 -6.15 -2.66 14.77
#